data_AF-A0A8C6QQ21-F1
#
_entry.id   AF-A0A8C6QQ21-F1
#
_cell.length_a   1.000
_cell.length_b   1.000
_cell.length_c   1.000
_cell.angle_alpha   90.00
_cell.angle_beta   90.00
_cell.angle_gamma   90.00
#
_symmetry.space_group_name_H-M   'P 1'
#
loop_
_entity.id
_entity.type
_entity.pdbx_description
1 polymer ?
#
loop_
_entity_poly.entity_id
_entity_poly.type
_entity_poly.pdbx_seq_one_letter_code
_entity_poly.pdbx_strand_id
1 'polypeptide(L)'
;MFGCSLLRRAAAVARAWQGLEVLRARRRPLHTSPQCPAFAKELFLGNLELKGIFPFPEVSQDELNEINQFVGPVEKFFTEEVDSRKIDQEGKIPVDTLEKLKSLGLFGMQVPEEYGGLGLSNTMYARLGEIISMDGSISVTLAAHQAIGLKWE
;
A
#
# COMPACT_ATOMS: atom_id res chain seq x y z
N MET A 1 23.63 57.98 8.59
CA MET A 1 22.55 57.00 8.85
C MET A 1 22.57 55.81 7.88
N PHE A 2 23.71 55.12 7.67
CA PHE A 2 23.77 54.00 6.70
C PHE A 2 24.27 52.65 7.28
N GLY A 3 24.71 52.58 8.54
CA GLY A 3 25.31 51.36 9.12
C GLY A 3 24.32 50.32 9.66
N CYS A 4 23.08 50.70 9.97
CA CYS A 4 22.14 49.81 10.69
C CYS A 4 21.32 48.89 9.77
N SER A 5 21.17 49.21 8.48
CA SER A 5 20.38 48.42 7.52
C SER A 5 21.15 47.21 6.96
N LEU A 6 22.48 47.31 6.83
CA LEU A 6 23.34 46.23 6.32
C LEU A 6 23.46 45.07 7.31
N LEU A 7 23.61 45.37 8.61
CA LEU A 7 23.66 44.37 9.68
C LEU A 7 22.34 43.58 9.83
N ARG A 8 21.19 44.25 9.64
CA ARG A 8 19.87 43.58 9.66
C ARG A 8 19.66 42.65 8.46
N ARG A 9 20.16 43.02 7.27
CA ARG A 9 20.12 42.16 6.07
C ARG A 9 21.01 40.92 6.20
N ALA A 10 22.22 41.07 6.77
CA ALA A 10 23.13 39.94 7.01
C ALA A 10 22.53 38.92 8.00
N ALA A 11 21.89 39.38 9.08
CA ALA A 11 21.23 38.51 10.06
C ALA A 11 20.00 37.77 9.48
N ALA A 12 19.25 38.40 8.57
CA ALA A 12 18.11 37.77 7.91
C ALA A 12 18.55 36.67 6.93
N VAL A 13 19.65 36.89 6.20
CA VAL A 13 20.24 35.88 5.31
C VAL A 13 20.81 34.71 6.12
N ALA A 14 21.51 34.97 7.23
CA ALA A 14 22.03 33.90 8.10
C ALA A 14 20.92 33.00 8.68
N ARG A 15 19.78 33.59 9.11
CA ARG A 15 18.62 32.82 9.59
C ARG A 15 17.93 32.02 8.47
N ALA A 16 17.86 32.58 7.26
CA ALA A 16 17.33 31.88 6.10
C ALA A 16 18.22 30.68 5.72
N TRP A 17 19.54 30.81 5.85
CA TRP A 17 20.49 29.72 5.61
C TRP A 17 20.42 28.64 6.69
N GLN A 18 20.29 29.00 7.97
CA GLN A 18 20.06 28.04 9.06
C GLN A 18 18.71 27.31 8.91
N GLY A 19 17.65 27.99 8.44
CA GLY A 19 16.38 27.35 8.11
C GLY A 19 16.47 26.34 6.96
N LEU A 20 17.31 26.64 5.95
CA LEU A 20 17.58 25.75 4.82
C LEU A 20 18.41 24.51 5.22
N GLU A 21 19.37 24.65 6.13
CA GLU A 21 20.13 23.52 6.68
C GLU A 21 19.25 22.57 7.51
N VAL A 22 18.33 23.11 8.33
CA VAL A 22 17.37 22.31 9.11
C VAL A 22 16.40 21.56 8.19
N LEU A 23 15.98 22.17 7.07
CA LEU A 23 15.16 21.50 6.04
C LEU A 23 15.95 20.42 5.30
N ARG A 24 17.27 20.59 5.09
CA ARG A 24 18.14 19.59 4.46
C ARG A 24 18.38 18.39 5.38
N ALA A 25 18.50 18.63 6.69
CA ALA A 25 18.67 17.61 7.72
C ALA A 25 17.40 16.75 7.97
N ARG A 26 16.21 17.25 7.56
CA ARG A 26 14.94 16.50 7.60
C ARG A 26 14.67 15.63 6.38
N ARG A 27 15.64 15.43 5.48
CA ARG A 27 15.52 14.34 4.51
C ARG A 27 15.69 13.03 5.27
N ARG A 28 14.59 12.38 5.63
CA ARG A 28 14.59 10.95 5.97
C ARG A 28 15.42 10.26 4.88
N PRO A 29 16.49 9.52 5.20
CA PRO A 29 17.10 8.65 4.22
C PRO A 29 15.97 7.75 3.74
N LEU A 30 15.62 7.85 2.45
CA LEU A 30 14.81 6.80 1.84
C LEU A 30 15.67 5.55 2.00
N HIS A 31 15.29 4.69 2.94
CA HIS A 31 15.96 3.43 3.17
C HIS A 31 15.63 2.54 1.96
N THR A 32 16.31 2.77 0.84
CA THR A 32 16.27 1.84 -0.27
C THR A 32 17.03 0.61 0.22
N SER A 33 16.32 -0.52 0.33
CA SER A 33 16.91 -1.84 0.56
C SER A 33 18.16 -2.04 -0.31
N PRO A 34 19.10 -2.93 0.06
CA PRO A 34 20.27 -3.23 -0.76
C PRO A 34 19.84 -3.45 -2.21
N GLN A 35 20.51 -2.78 -3.14
CA GLN A 35 20.17 -2.77 -4.55
C GLN A 35 20.28 -4.19 -5.11
N CYS A 36 19.21 -4.97 -5.04
CA CYS A 36 19.00 -6.04 -6.00
C CYS A 36 18.77 -5.33 -7.35
N PRO A 37 19.65 -5.52 -8.36
CA PRO A 37 19.40 -4.93 -9.67
C PRO A 37 18.02 -5.40 -10.15
N ALA A 38 17.13 -4.46 -10.45
CA ALA A 38 15.81 -4.83 -10.94
C ALA A 38 15.99 -5.56 -12.27
N PHE A 39 15.58 -6.83 -12.36
CA PHE A 39 15.71 -7.64 -13.57
C PHE A 39 15.27 -6.90 -14.83
N ALA A 40 14.10 -6.25 -14.77
CA ALA A 40 13.59 -5.49 -15.91
C ALA A 40 14.60 -4.45 -16.40
N LYS A 41 15.22 -3.69 -15.48
CA LYS A 41 16.26 -2.70 -15.82
C LYS A 41 17.47 -3.36 -16.46
N GLU A 42 17.98 -4.45 -15.88
CA GLU A 42 19.17 -5.14 -16.39
C GLU A 42 18.91 -5.74 -17.77
N LEU A 43 17.72 -6.28 -18.00
CA LEU A 43 17.29 -6.78 -19.30
C LEU A 43 17.35 -5.69 -20.38
N PHE A 44 16.89 -4.45 -20.09
CA PHE A 44 17.02 -3.31 -21.00
C PHE A 44 18.48 -2.91 -21.28
N LEU A 45 19.40 -3.22 -20.38
CA LEU A 45 20.83 -2.96 -20.53
C LEU A 45 21.58 -4.13 -21.20
N GLY A 46 20.89 -5.21 -21.57
CA GLY A 46 21.50 -6.41 -22.16
C GLY A 46 22.12 -7.35 -21.12
N ASN A 47 21.89 -7.11 -19.84
CA ASN A 47 22.36 -7.95 -18.74
C ASN A 47 21.24 -8.90 -18.29
N LEU A 48 21.53 -10.20 -18.19
CA LEU A 48 20.57 -11.19 -17.74
C LEU A 48 20.82 -11.54 -16.26
N GLU A 49 20.25 -10.75 -15.36
CA GLU A 49 20.33 -10.97 -13.91
C GLU A 49 19.11 -11.75 -13.40
N LEU A 50 19.24 -13.06 -13.21
CA LEU A 50 18.12 -13.93 -12.84
C LEU A 50 17.90 -14.04 -11.32
N LYS A 51 18.81 -13.49 -10.51
CA LYS A 51 18.71 -13.56 -9.05
C LYS A 51 17.44 -12.86 -8.57
N GLY A 52 16.60 -13.60 -7.86
CA GLY A 52 15.32 -13.10 -7.34
C GLY A 52 14.12 -13.28 -8.28
N ILE A 53 14.33 -13.89 -9.46
CA ILE A 53 13.25 -14.38 -10.34
C ILE A 53 13.26 -15.90 -10.41
N PHE A 54 14.45 -16.48 -10.55
CA PHE A 54 14.63 -17.93 -10.66
C PHE A 54 15.40 -18.49 -9.45
N PRO A 55 14.92 -19.59 -8.85
CA PRO A 55 13.61 -20.20 -9.08
C PRO A 55 12.47 -19.26 -8.68
N PHE A 56 11.24 -19.54 -9.14
CA PHE A 56 10.08 -18.73 -8.80
C PHE A 56 9.98 -18.60 -7.27
N PRO A 57 9.78 -17.38 -6.74
CA PRO A 57 9.68 -17.20 -5.29
C PRO A 57 8.43 -17.92 -4.76
N GLU A 58 8.64 -18.89 -3.89
CA GLU A 58 7.57 -19.61 -3.21
C GLU A 58 7.32 -19.01 -1.82
N VAL A 59 6.06 -19.02 -1.39
CA VAL A 59 5.65 -18.65 -0.03
C VAL A 59 5.92 -19.80 0.94
N SER A 60 6.11 -19.47 2.23
CA SER A 60 6.31 -20.48 3.25
C SER A 60 5.03 -21.29 3.50
N GLN A 61 5.16 -22.50 4.05
CA GLN A 61 4.00 -23.32 4.41
C GLN A 61 3.12 -22.64 5.48
N ASP A 62 3.74 -21.89 6.39
CA ASP A 62 3.02 -21.15 7.44
C ASP A 62 2.17 -20.03 6.81
N GLU A 63 2.75 -19.24 5.90
CA GLU A 63 2.02 -18.21 5.16
C GLU A 63 0.88 -18.80 4.31
N LEU A 64 1.09 -19.96 3.67
CA LEU A 64 0.03 -20.67 2.96
C LEU A 64 -1.13 -21.07 3.88
N ASN A 65 -0.82 -21.55 5.08
CA ASN A 65 -1.86 -21.93 6.05
C ASN A 65 -2.64 -20.70 6.52
N GLU A 66 -1.96 -19.57 6.77
CA GLU A 66 -2.60 -18.29 7.11
C GLU A 66 -3.50 -17.79 5.97
N ILE A 67 -3.04 -17.81 4.71
CA ILE A 67 -3.83 -17.45 3.53
C ILE A 67 -5.16 -18.22 3.51
N ASN A 68 -5.09 -19.54 3.71
CA ASN A 68 -6.25 -20.41 3.62
C ASN A 68 -7.31 -20.12 4.71
N GLN A 69 -6.91 -19.56 5.87
CA GLN A 69 -7.84 -19.15 6.91
C GLN A 69 -8.72 -17.97 6.48
N PHE A 70 -8.19 -17.06 5.66
CA PHE A 70 -8.94 -15.91 5.15
C PHE A 70 -9.71 -16.21 3.87
N VAL A 71 -9.14 -17.05 2.99
CA VAL A 71 -9.73 -17.37 1.68
C VAL A 71 -11.13 -17.95 1.82
N GLY A 72 -11.32 -18.97 2.66
CA GLY A 72 -12.61 -19.67 2.77
C GLY A 72 -13.79 -18.76 3.15
N PRO A 73 -13.70 -17.98 4.24
CA PRO A 73 -14.76 -17.05 4.64
C PRO A 73 -15.04 -15.96 3.60
N VAL A 74 -14.01 -15.39 2.99
CA VAL A 74 -14.16 -14.31 1.99
C VAL A 74 -14.78 -14.86 0.71
N GLU A 75 -14.29 -15.98 0.19
CA GLU A 75 -14.84 -16.64 -1.00
C GLU A 75 -16.31 -17.02 -0.80
N LYS A 76 -16.65 -17.56 0.37
CA LYS A 76 -18.05 -17.86 0.72
C LYS A 76 -18.92 -16.61 0.68
N PHE A 77 -18.47 -15.51 1.28
CA PHE A 77 -19.23 -14.25 1.28
C PHE A 77 -19.47 -13.73 -0.15
N PHE A 78 -18.43 -13.70 -0.99
CA PHE A 78 -18.57 -13.24 -2.38
C PHE A 78 -19.42 -14.17 -3.25
N THR A 79 -19.43 -15.47 -2.96
CA THR A 79 -20.20 -16.46 -3.75
C THR A 79 -21.67 -16.53 -3.32
N GLU A 80 -21.95 -16.42 -2.02
CA GLU A 80 -23.30 -16.68 -1.47
C GLU A 80 -24.10 -15.41 -1.15
N GLU A 81 -23.43 -14.31 -0.77
CA GLU A 81 -24.11 -13.12 -0.22
C GLU A 81 -24.02 -11.87 -1.12
N VAL A 82 -22.98 -11.76 -1.96
CA VAL A 82 -22.77 -10.59 -2.84
C VAL A 82 -23.62 -10.70 -4.11
N ASP A 83 -24.51 -9.75 -4.32
CA ASP A 83 -25.26 -9.60 -5.57
C ASP A 83 -24.64 -8.49 -6.44
N SER A 84 -23.64 -8.87 -7.24
CA SER A 84 -22.94 -7.96 -8.16
C SER A 84 -23.85 -7.33 -9.21
N ARG A 85 -24.88 -8.04 -9.67
CA ARG A 85 -25.83 -7.50 -10.65
C ARG A 85 -26.61 -6.34 -10.05
N LYS A 86 -27.08 -6.49 -8.82
CA LYS A 86 -27.78 -5.44 -8.11
C LYS A 86 -26.90 -4.22 -7.87
N ILE A 87 -25.65 -4.43 -7.44
CA ILE A 87 -24.66 -3.35 -7.24
C ILE A 87 -24.49 -2.52 -8.51
N ASP A 88 -24.32 -3.18 -9.66
CA ASP A 88 -24.17 -2.50 -10.96
C ASP A 88 -25.43 -1.76 -11.39
N GLN A 89 -26.61 -2.38 -11.24
CA GLN A 89 -27.88 -1.78 -11.65
C GLN A 89 -28.26 -0.56 -10.80
N GLU A 90 -28.01 -0.63 -9.49
CA GLU A 90 -28.32 0.45 -8.55
C GLU A 90 -27.19 1.50 -8.47
N GLY A 91 -26.01 1.19 -9.02
CA GLY A 91 -24.82 2.04 -8.94
C GLY A 91 -24.35 2.27 -7.51
N LYS A 92 -24.65 1.33 -6.59
CA LYS A 92 -24.40 1.47 -5.16
C LYS A 92 -24.17 0.13 -4.51
N ILE A 93 -23.13 0.05 -3.67
CA ILE A 93 -22.90 -1.10 -2.79
C ILE A 93 -23.87 -1.01 -1.60
N PRO A 94 -24.69 -2.05 -1.33
CA PRO A 94 -25.57 -2.08 -0.17
C PRO A 94 -24.84 -1.86 1.14
N VAL A 95 -25.48 -1.19 2.10
CA VAL A 95 -24.89 -0.92 3.42
C VAL A 95 -24.55 -2.21 4.15
N ASP A 96 -25.41 -3.23 4.07
CA ASP A 96 -25.18 -4.52 4.73
C ASP A 96 -23.94 -5.22 4.16
N THR A 97 -23.73 -5.14 2.84
CA THR A 97 -22.51 -5.63 2.17
C THR A 97 -21.28 -4.88 2.68
N LEU A 98 -21.33 -3.55 2.80
CA LEU A 98 -20.22 -2.75 3.33
C LEU A 98 -19.91 -3.09 4.80
N GLU A 99 -20.92 -3.27 5.64
CA GLU A 99 -20.73 -3.68 7.04
C GLU A 99 -20.13 -5.08 7.14
N LYS A 100 -20.56 -6.01 6.27
CA LYS A 100 -19.97 -7.35 6.21
C LYS A 100 -18.51 -7.31 5.77
N LEU A 101 -18.16 -6.52 4.74
CA LEU A 101 -16.77 -6.29 4.31
C LEU A 101 -15.90 -5.74 5.46
N LYS A 102 -16.43 -4.81 6.27
CA LYS A 102 -15.74 -4.31 7.48
C LYS A 102 -15.55 -5.41 8.52
N SER A 103 -16.60 -6.20 8.79
CA SER A 103 -16.54 -7.29 9.77
C SER A 103 -15.53 -8.39 9.41
N LEU A 104 -15.29 -8.59 8.10
CA LEU A 104 -14.26 -9.49 7.58
C LEU A 104 -12.85 -8.88 7.58
N GLY A 105 -12.69 -7.62 8.00
CA GLY A 105 -11.40 -6.93 8.06
C GLY A 105 -10.86 -6.45 6.70
N LEU A 106 -11.67 -6.50 5.63
CA LEU A 106 -11.20 -6.25 4.26
C LEU A 106 -10.82 -4.78 3.98
N PHE A 107 -11.21 -3.84 4.84
CA PHE A 107 -10.76 -2.45 4.77
C PHE A 107 -9.35 -2.23 5.34
N GLY A 108 -8.83 -3.17 6.13
CA GLY A 108 -7.56 -3.06 6.85
C GLY A 108 -6.58 -4.19 6.53
N MET A 109 -6.64 -4.78 5.33
CA MET A 109 -5.89 -6.00 4.99
C MET A 109 -4.38 -5.88 5.26
N GLN A 110 -3.73 -4.81 4.78
CA GLN A 110 -2.29 -4.63 4.97
C GLN A 110 -1.92 -3.71 6.15
N VAL A 111 -2.91 -3.22 6.89
CA VAL A 111 -2.66 -2.38 8.06
C VAL A 111 -2.09 -3.27 9.17
N PRO A 112 -0.99 -2.88 9.85
CA PRO A 112 -0.45 -3.67 10.95
C PRO A 112 -1.48 -3.95 12.05
N GLU A 113 -1.38 -5.13 12.68
CA GLU A 113 -2.30 -5.56 13.74
C GLU A 113 -2.32 -4.59 14.93
N GLU A 114 -1.18 -3.96 15.25
CA GLU A 114 -1.05 -2.93 16.30
C GLU A 114 -1.94 -1.70 16.08
N TYR A 115 -2.38 -1.45 14.84
CA TYR A 115 -3.34 -0.41 14.47
C TYR A 115 -4.75 -0.97 14.18
N GLY A 116 -5.00 -2.24 14.50
CA GLY A 116 -6.30 -2.90 14.30
C GLY A 116 -6.54 -3.42 12.89
N GLY A 117 -5.50 -3.59 12.07
CA GLY A 117 -5.59 -4.25 10.76
C GLY A 117 -5.33 -5.76 10.81
N LEU A 118 -5.24 -6.38 9.63
CA LEU A 118 -4.97 -7.82 9.48
C LEU A 118 -3.49 -8.15 9.27
N GLY A 119 -2.62 -7.16 9.07
CA GLY A 119 -1.17 -7.38 8.93
C GLY A 119 -0.75 -8.22 7.72
N LEU A 120 -1.60 -8.36 6.69
CA LEU A 120 -1.38 -9.29 5.60
C LEU A 120 -0.17 -8.91 4.73
N SER A 121 0.59 -9.93 4.33
CA SER A 121 1.68 -9.79 3.35
C SER A 121 1.16 -9.35 1.97
N ASN A 122 2.05 -8.90 1.07
CA ASN A 122 1.66 -8.59 -0.30
C ASN A 122 1.10 -9.81 -1.06
N THR A 123 1.61 -11.01 -0.78
CA THR A 123 1.12 -12.24 -1.42
C THR A 123 -0.26 -12.62 -0.91
N MET A 124 -0.48 -12.52 0.41
CA MET A 124 -1.78 -12.74 1.02
C MET A 124 -2.82 -11.74 0.49
N TYR A 125 -2.44 -10.46 0.43
CA TYR A 125 -3.27 -9.40 -0.15
C TYR A 125 -3.64 -9.68 -1.61
N ALA A 126 -2.66 -10.09 -2.43
CA ALA A 126 -2.91 -10.45 -3.83
C ALA A 126 -3.89 -11.62 -3.94
N ARG A 127 -3.72 -12.67 -3.13
CA ARG A 127 -4.60 -13.84 -3.14
C ARG A 127 -6.04 -13.52 -2.74
N LEU A 128 -6.24 -12.66 -1.73
CA LEU A 128 -7.58 -12.16 -1.41
C LEU A 128 -8.14 -11.25 -2.52
N GLY A 129 -7.27 -10.44 -3.15
CA GLY A 129 -7.64 -9.59 -4.28
C GLY A 129 -8.22 -10.38 -5.46
N GLU A 130 -7.71 -11.59 -5.73
CA GLU A 130 -8.26 -12.48 -6.75
C GLU A 130 -9.72 -12.87 -6.45
N ILE A 131 -10.07 -13.12 -5.19
CA ILE A 131 -11.45 -13.45 -4.78
C ILE A 131 -12.33 -12.20 -4.83
N ILE A 132 -11.84 -11.10 -4.26
CA ILE A 132 -12.56 -9.83 -4.22
C ILE A 132 -12.88 -9.33 -5.64
N SER A 133 -12.05 -9.69 -6.64
CA SER A 133 -12.27 -9.34 -8.04
C SER A 133 -13.54 -9.93 -8.66
N MET A 134 -14.25 -10.84 -7.99
CA MET A 134 -15.58 -11.30 -8.38
C MET A 134 -16.58 -10.14 -8.50
N ASP A 135 -16.41 -9.07 -7.72
CA ASP A 135 -17.17 -7.83 -7.88
C ASP A 135 -16.24 -6.62 -8.10
N GLY A 136 -16.31 -6.05 -9.30
CA GLY A 136 -15.45 -4.92 -9.68
C GLY A 136 -15.68 -3.66 -8.85
N SER A 137 -16.93 -3.38 -8.47
CA SER A 137 -17.30 -2.18 -7.70
C SER A 137 -16.75 -2.25 -6.27
N ILE A 138 -16.89 -3.40 -5.61
CA ILE A 138 -16.31 -3.67 -4.30
C ILE A 138 -14.79 -3.67 -4.37
N SER A 139 -14.20 -4.34 -5.37
CA SER A 139 -12.75 -4.40 -5.56
C SER A 139 -12.13 -3.01 -5.67
N VAL A 140 -12.68 -2.15 -6.53
CA VAL A 140 -12.20 -0.77 -6.68
C VAL A 140 -12.44 0.06 -5.41
N THR A 141 -13.58 -0.12 -4.74
CA THR A 141 -13.87 0.58 -3.47
C THR A 141 -12.83 0.25 -2.41
N LEU A 142 -12.53 -1.03 -2.22
CA LEU A 142 -11.52 -1.50 -1.27
C LEU A 142 -10.13 -1.02 -1.67
N ALA A 143 -9.73 -1.19 -2.94
CA ALA A 143 -8.43 -0.77 -3.43
C ALA A 143 -8.21 0.75 -3.30
N ALA A 144 -9.21 1.56 -3.67
CA ALA A 144 -9.16 3.01 -3.52
C ALA A 144 -8.99 3.41 -2.05
N HIS A 145 -9.69 2.76 -1.12
CA HIS A 145 -9.53 3.01 0.31
C HIS A 145 -8.10 2.71 0.79
N GLN A 146 -7.59 1.51 0.51
CA GLN A 146 -6.38 1.02 1.18
C GLN A 146 -5.08 1.21 0.38
N ALA A 147 -5.10 1.00 -0.93
CA ALA A 147 -3.89 1.10 -1.75
C ALA A 147 -3.56 2.56 -2.12
N ILE A 148 -4.58 3.42 -2.22
CA ILE A 148 -4.44 4.83 -2.61
C ILE A 148 -4.75 5.76 -1.45
N GLY A 149 -5.86 5.55 -0.72
CA GLY A 149 -6.32 6.48 0.31
C GLY A 149 -5.46 6.49 1.57
N LEU A 150 -5.01 5.32 2.03
CA LEU A 150 -4.26 5.17 3.27
C LEU A 150 -2.73 5.22 3.11
N LYS A 151 -2.19 5.03 1.90
CA LYS A 151 -0.76 4.78 1.67
C LYS A 151 0.13 6.03 1.63
N TRP A 152 -0.27 7.13 2.28
CA TRP A 152 0.44 8.42 2.26
C TRP A 152 1.01 8.84 3.62
N GLU A 153 1.89 8.04 4.24
CA GLU A 153 2.80 8.50 5.32
C GLU A 153 4.17 7.79 5.30
#